data_AF-A0A2U8W2E0-F1
#
_entry.id   AF-A0A2U8W2E0-F1
#
_cell.length_a   1.000
_cell.length_b   1.000
_cell.length_c   1.000
_cell.angle_alpha   90.00
_cell.angle_beta   90.00
_cell.angle_gamma   90.00
#
_symmetry.space_group_name_H-M   'P 1'
#
loop_
_entity.id
_entity.type
_entity.pdbx_description
1 polymer ?
#
loop_
_entity_poly.entity_id
_entity_poly.type
_entity_poly.pdbx_seq_one_letter_code
_entity_poly.pdbx_strand_id
1 'polypeptide(L)'
;MSTRAEIDAYLAEGADLLRQAEECTSRLHKAGASEGHRLMAATTLMAMERIQFRMTAYRDRLAAEMDSPPETAPAPVPEKRRWWPILSRRRGFRPAYP
;
A
#
# COMPACT_ATOMS: atom_id res chain seq x y z
N MET A 1 2.77 -14.44 -17.28
CA MET A 1 1.56 -13.61 -17.07
C MET A 1 1.98 -12.29 -16.45
N SER A 2 1.27 -11.19 -16.74
CA SER A 2 1.50 -9.91 -16.04
C SER A 2 0.96 -10.00 -14.61
N THR A 3 1.64 -9.38 -13.63
CA THR A 3 1.22 -9.34 -12.22
C THR A 3 -0.24 -8.89 -12.06
N ARG A 4 -0.71 -7.98 -12.92
CA ARG A 4 -2.12 -7.54 -12.92
C ARG A 4 -3.10 -8.65 -13.29
N ALA A 5 -2.79 -9.42 -14.34
CA ALA A 5 -3.65 -10.50 -14.81
C ALA A 5 -3.74 -11.64 -13.78
N GLU A 6 -2.67 -11.86 -13.02
CA GLU A 6 -2.66 -12.84 -11.92
C GLU A 6 -3.56 -12.38 -10.76
N ILE A 7 -3.49 -11.10 -10.39
CA ILE A 7 -4.37 -10.52 -9.36
C ILE A 7 -5.84 -10.57 -9.79
N ASP A 8 -6.14 -10.27 -11.05
CA ASP A 8 -7.49 -10.36 -11.58
C ASP A 8 -8.04 -11.80 -11.51
N ALA A 9 -7.19 -12.80 -11.76
CA ALA A 9 -7.56 -14.21 -11.61
C ALA A 9 -7.85 -14.56 -10.14
N TYR A 10 -7.00 -14.14 -9.19
CA TYR A 10 -7.25 -14.35 -7.76
C TYR A 10 -8.51 -13.64 -7.26
N LEU A 11 -8.81 -12.45 -7.79
CA LEU A 11 -10.04 -11.73 -7.43
C LEU A 11 -11.29 -12.47 -7.94
N ALA A 12 -11.24 -13.05 -9.14
CA ALA A 12 -12.32 -13.87 -9.67
C ALA A 12 -12.53 -15.14 -8.84
N GLU A 13 -11.46 -15.87 -8.54
CA GLU A 13 -11.50 -17.05 -7.66
C GLU A 13 -12.04 -16.70 -6.27
N GLY A 14 -11.58 -15.59 -5.68
CA GLY A 14 -12.03 -15.12 -4.38
C GLY A 14 -13.52 -14.77 -4.36
N ALA A 15 -14.07 -14.23 -5.45
CA ALA A 15 -15.51 -13.97 -5.57
C ALA A 15 -16.33 -15.27 -5.58
N ASP A 16 -15.86 -16.30 -6.29
CA ASP A 16 -16.51 -17.62 -6.30
C ASP A 16 -16.47 -18.30 -4.93
N LEU A 17 -15.34 -18.18 -4.22
CA LEU A 17 -15.18 -18.72 -2.86
C LEU A 17 -16.07 -17.99 -1.86
N LEU A 18 -16.20 -16.66 -1.96
CA LEU A 18 -17.10 -15.87 -1.11
C LEU A 18 -18.56 -16.30 -1.30
N ARG A 19 -19.01 -16.43 -2.56
CA ARG A 19 -20.36 -16.92 -2.86
C ARG A 19 -20.63 -18.29 -2.23
N GLN A 20 -19.66 -19.20 -2.29
CA GLN A 20 -19.76 -20.52 -1.67
C GLN A 20 -19.81 -20.44 -0.14
N ALA A 21 -19.02 -19.55 0.47
CA ALA A 21 -19.01 -19.34 1.92
C ALA A 21 -20.33 -18.73 2.42
N GLU A 22 -20.91 -17.78 1.69
CA GLU A 22 -22.24 -17.22 1.95
C GLU A 22 -23.32 -18.31 1.90
N GLU A 23 -23.30 -19.15 0.85
CA GLU A 23 -24.22 -20.27 0.70
C GLU A 23 -24.09 -21.26 1.87
N CYS A 24 -22.86 -21.61 2.24
CA CYS A 24 -22.56 -22.47 3.38
C CYS A 24 -23.13 -21.89 4.69
N THR A 25 -22.91 -20.59 4.93
CA THR A 25 -23.42 -19.87 6.11
C THR A 25 -24.96 -19.88 6.13
N SER A 26 -25.60 -19.66 4.98
CA SER A 26 -27.06 -19.74 4.85
C SER A 26 -27.58 -21.15 5.17
N ARG A 27 -26.90 -22.19 4.67
CA ARG A 27 -27.25 -23.59 4.95
C ARG A 27 -27.08 -23.95 6.41
N LEU A 28 -26.00 -23.51 7.07
CA LEU A 28 -25.78 -23.70 8.50
C LEU A 28 -26.90 -23.05 9.33
N HIS A 29 -27.31 -21.84 8.97
CA HIS A 29 -28.42 -21.17 9.63
C HIS A 29 -29.73 -21.95 9.48
N LYS A 30 -30.07 -22.38 8.26
CA LYS A 30 -31.29 -23.16 7.97
C LYS A 30 -31.30 -24.53 8.65
N ALA A 31 -30.14 -25.15 8.82
CA ALA A 31 -29.99 -26.45 9.50
C ALA A 31 -30.09 -26.35 11.04
N GLY A 32 -30.27 -25.14 11.60
CA GLY A 32 -30.32 -24.95 13.05
C GLY A 32 -28.98 -25.20 13.74
N ALA A 33 -27.86 -24.90 13.06
CA ALA A 33 -26.54 -25.06 13.63
C ALA A 33 -26.39 -24.29 14.96
N SER A 34 -25.60 -24.84 15.88
CA SER A 34 -25.31 -24.22 17.16
C SER A 34 -24.68 -22.83 17.00
N GLU A 35 -24.84 -21.98 18.01
CA GLU A 35 -24.31 -20.61 17.97
C GLU A 35 -22.80 -20.56 17.69
N GLY A 36 -22.03 -21.49 18.26
CA GLY A 36 -20.59 -21.59 17.99
C GLY A 36 -20.27 -21.83 16.51
N HIS A 37 -21.00 -22.71 15.83
CA HIS A 37 -20.81 -22.93 14.39
C HIS A 37 -21.20 -21.71 13.55
N ARG A 38 -22.28 -21.02 13.93
CA ARG A 38 -22.72 -19.79 13.26
C ARG A 38 -21.69 -18.67 13.42
N LEU A 39 -21.15 -18.50 14.62
CA LEU A 39 -20.12 -17.50 14.91
C LEU A 39 -18.84 -17.79 14.13
N MET A 40 -18.42 -19.06 14.09
CA MET A 40 -17.25 -19.47 13.31
C MET A 40 -17.44 -19.16 11.82
N ALA A 41 -18.58 -19.56 11.24
CA ALA A 41 -18.88 -19.29 9.84
C ALA A 41 -18.91 -17.79 9.52
N ALA A 42 -19.58 -16.97 10.36
CA ALA A 42 -19.62 -15.52 10.19
C ALA A 42 -18.22 -14.89 10.29
N THR A 43 -17.39 -15.35 11.22
CA THR A 43 -16.02 -14.83 11.39
C THR A 43 -15.13 -15.20 10.20
N THR A 44 -15.26 -16.42 9.69
CA THR A 44 -14.58 -16.85 8.47
C THR A 44 -15.01 -16.01 7.26
N LEU A 45 -16.31 -15.79 7.08
CA LEU A 45 -16.83 -14.98 5.98
C LEU A 45 -16.29 -13.55 6.03
N MET A 46 -16.32 -12.88 7.20
CA MET A 46 -15.75 -11.54 7.37
C MET A 46 -14.24 -11.50 7.06
N ALA A 47 -13.49 -12.54 7.43
CA ALA A 47 -12.07 -12.62 7.12
C ALA A 47 -11.83 -12.71 5.60
N MET A 48 -12.63 -13.50 4.89
CA MET A 48 -12.57 -13.62 3.44
C MET A 48 -12.91 -12.30 2.75
N GLU A 49 -13.98 -11.62 3.15
CA GLU A 49 -14.38 -10.31 2.62
C GLU A 49 -13.26 -9.28 2.79
N ARG A 50 -12.61 -9.28 3.97
CA ARG A 50 -11.48 -8.39 4.25
C ARG A 50 -10.29 -8.65 3.34
N ILE A 51 -10.00 -9.92 3.03
CA ILE A 51 -8.92 -10.29 2.09
C ILE A 51 -9.27 -9.81 0.68
N GLN A 52 -10.49 -10.11 0.21
CA GLN A 52 -10.98 -9.68 -1.10
C GLN A 52 -10.90 -8.15 -1.28
N PHE A 53 -11.33 -7.41 -0.25
CA PHE A 53 -11.25 -5.95 -0.23
C PHE A 53 -9.79 -5.46 -0.38
N ARG A 54 -8.86 -6.03 0.39
CA ARG A 54 -7.43 -5.66 0.32
C ARG A 54 -6.81 -5.98 -1.04
N MET A 55 -7.15 -7.12 -1.63
CA MET A 55 -6.68 -7.50 -2.96
C MET A 55 -7.23 -6.55 -4.04
N THR A 56 -8.48 -6.13 -3.91
CA THR A 56 -9.10 -5.16 -4.83
C THR A 56 -8.40 -3.80 -4.74
N ALA A 57 -8.19 -3.30 -3.51
CA ALA A 57 -7.45 -2.06 -3.29
C ALA A 57 -6.01 -2.13 -3.82
N TYR A 58 -5.35 -3.29 -3.68
CA TYR A 58 -4.02 -3.50 -4.22
C TYR A 58 -3.99 -3.47 -5.75
N ARG A 59 -4.95 -4.12 -6.41
CA ARG A 59 -5.13 -4.05 -7.87
C ARG A 59 -5.29 -2.60 -8.34
N ASP A 60 -6.15 -1.83 -7.68
CA ASP A 60 -6.45 -0.45 -8.06
C ASP A 60 -5.20 0.44 -7.89
N ARG A 61 -4.42 0.21 -6.83
CA ARG A 61 -3.13 0.88 -6.63
C ARG A 61 -2.13 0.55 -7.74
N LEU A 62 -2.00 -0.72 -8.12
CA LEU A 62 -1.10 -1.12 -9.21
C LEU A 62 -1.52 -0.49 -10.54
N ALA A 63 -2.83 -0.40 -10.82
CA ALA A 63 -3.31 0.28 -12.01
C ALA A 63 -2.90 1.76 -12.01
N ALA A 64 -3.05 2.47 -10.88
CA ALA A 64 -2.63 3.86 -10.75
C ALA A 64 -1.11 4.05 -10.90
N GLU A 65 -0.30 3.12 -10.38
CA GLU A 65 1.17 3.16 -10.54
C GLU A 65 1.57 2.94 -12.01
N MET A 66 0.87 2.08 -12.76
CA MET A 66 1.12 1.84 -14.18
C MET A 66 0.67 2.99 -15.09
N ASP A 67 -0.38 3.73 -14.69
CA ASP A 67 -0.89 4.89 -15.43
C ASP A 67 -0.10 6.17 -15.14
N SER A 68 0.85 6.14 -14.18
CA SER A 68 1.70 7.28 -13.86
C SER A 68 2.74 7.51 -14.98
N PRO A 69 2.88 8.74 -15.50
CA PRO A 69 3.90 9.04 -16.50
C PRO A 69 5.31 8.79 -15.95
N PRO A 70 6.29 8.42 -16.80
CA PRO A 70 7.66 8.20 -16.37
C PRO A 70 8.17 9.46 -15.69
N GLU A 71 8.75 9.27 -14.50
CA GLU A 71 9.28 10.34 -13.65
C GLU A 71 10.21 11.25 -14.48
N THR A 72 9.67 12.40 -14.90
CA THR A 72 10.43 13.44 -15.59
C THR A 72 11.65 13.75 -14.71
N ALA A 73 12.85 13.63 -15.28
CA ALA A 73 14.11 13.79 -14.57
C ALA A 73 14.06 14.95 -13.56
N PRO A 74 14.59 14.78 -12.33
CA PRO A 74 14.50 15.81 -11.30
C PRO A 74 15.07 17.12 -11.86
N ALA A 75 14.26 18.18 -11.80
CA ALA A 75 14.68 19.52 -12.19
C ALA A 75 16.00 19.87 -11.47
N PRO A 76 16.96 20.52 -12.15
CA PRO A 76 18.24 20.86 -11.54
C PRO A 76 17.98 21.70 -10.28
N VAL A 77 18.35 21.13 -9.13
CA VAL A 77 18.18 21.79 -7.82
C VAL A 77 18.94 23.12 -7.87
N PRO A 78 18.30 24.27 -7.64
CA PRO A 78 19.00 25.54 -7.61
C PRO A 78 20.03 25.51 -6.48
N GLU A 79 21.29 25.64 -6.87
CA GLU A 79 22.46 25.62 -6.00
C GLU A 79 22.27 26.68 -4.91
N LYS A 80 21.97 26.22 -3.69
CA LYS A 80 21.78 27.10 -2.54
C LYS A 80 23.06 27.92 -2.36
N ARG A 81 22.96 29.22 -2.61
CA ARG A 81 24.03 30.21 -2.37
C ARG A 81 24.68 29.90 -1.02
N ARG A 82 25.95 29.50 -1.06
CA ARG A 82 26.77 29.23 0.13
C ARG A 82 27.12 30.57 0.78
N TRP A 83 26.55 30.86 1.95
CA TRP A 83 26.85 32.07 2.75
C TRP A 83 28.18 31.99 3.51
N TRP A 84 29.15 31.22 3.01
CA TRP A 84 30.43 30.96 3.70
C TRP A 84 31.62 31.66 3.02
N PRO A 85 31.70 33.01 3.02
CA PRO A 85 33.03 33.61 3.06
C PRO A 85 33.18 34.79 4.04
N ILE A 86 32.40 34.85 5.13
CA ILE A 86 32.59 35.91 6.15
C ILE A 86 33.53 35.49 7.29
N LEU A 87 33.77 34.19 7.50
CA LEU A 87 34.57 33.70 8.63
C LEU A 87 36.07 33.47 8.34
N SER A 88 36.53 33.57 7.09
CA SER A 88 37.96 33.40 6.75
C SER A 88 38.80 34.67 6.93
N ARG A 89 38.20 35.83 7.30
CA ARG A 89 38.88 37.13 7.41
C ARG A 89 39.47 37.45 8.80
N ARG A 90 39.64 36.46 9.69
CA ARG A 90 40.24 36.63 11.03
C ARG A 90 41.42 35.69 11.31
N ARG A 91 42.41 35.64 10.42
CA ARG A 91 43.76 35.17 10.76
C ARG A 91 44.79 36.00 9.98
N GLY A 92 45.27 37.07 10.62
CA GLY A 92 46.31 37.91 10.02
C GLY A 92 46.76 39.12 10.84
N PHE A 93 46.35 39.28 12.10
CA PHE A 93 46.84 40.38 12.93
C PHE A 93 47.87 39.84 13.95
N ARG A 94 49.16 40.05 13.65
CA ARG A 94 50.26 40.01 14.62
C ARG A 94 50.61 41.46 14.95
N PRO A 95 50.50 41.92 16.22
CA PRO A 95 51.08 43.19 16.61
C PRO A 95 52.61 43.02 16.75
N ALA A 96 53.37 43.81 15.99
CA ALA A 96 54.78 44.06 16.30
C ALA A 96 54.80 45.21 17.32
N TYR A 97 55.31 44.93 18.52
CA TYR A 97 55.68 45.96 19.50
C TYR A 97 57.08 46.48 19.16
N PRO A 98 57.38 47.78 19.36
CA PRO A 98 58.75 48.26 19.46
C PRO A 98 59.41 47.82 20.78
#